data_AF-A0A352KJ50-F1
#
_entry.id   AF-A0A352KJ50-F1
#
_cell.length_a   1.000
_cell.length_b   1.000
_cell.length_c   1.000
_cell.angle_alpha   90.00
_cell.angle_beta   90.00
_cell.angle_gamma   90.00
#
_symmetry.space_group_name_H-M   'P 1'
#
loop_
_entity.id
_entity.type
_entity.pdbx_description
1 polymer ?
#
loop_
_entity_poly.entity_id
_entity_poly.type
_entity_poly.pdbx_seq_one_letter_code
_entity_poly.pdbx_strand_id
1 'polypeptide(L)'
;MDSSGNVLDEGAAQWSCVLDNDSGLIWAIKLDDSSIHDKDNLYTWFNDDANTNQGMEGSPGGFNSCVGGIQCDTQSYLQATNAQGLCAATNWRLPTAAELQQMSEEEANPVTQTQFFPHINLDGYWSATLDNVMQRLTLSFSTLQLIPEDSSNLNPAILVHD
;
A
#
# COMPACT_ATOMS: atom_id res chain seq x y z
N MET A 1 -3.70 14.64 5.06
CA MET A 1 -2.59 15.15 5.89
C MET A 1 -1.37 15.40 5.03
N ASP A 2 -0.53 16.38 5.39
CA ASP A 2 0.78 16.55 4.76
C ASP A 2 1.78 15.48 5.24
N SER A 3 3.00 15.50 4.70
CA SER A 3 4.07 14.56 5.05
C SER A 3 4.53 14.67 6.51
N SER A 4 4.20 15.77 7.20
CA SER A 4 4.50 15.99 8.63
C SER A 4 3.33 15.63 9.54
N GLY A 5 2.24 15.07 8.99
CA GLY A 5 1.06 14.64 9.76
C GLY A 5 0.08 15.76 10.09
N ASN A 6 0.24 16.97 9.51
CA ASN A 6 -0.72 18.04 9.74
C ASN A 6 -1.98 17.79 8.92
N VAL A 7 -3.16 17.99 9.53
CA VAL A 7 -4.45 17.94 8.83
C VAL A 7 -4.49 19.05 7.79
N LEU A 8 -4.94 18.69 6.59
CA LEU A 8 -5.11 19.61 5.47
C LEU A 8 -6.60 19.75 5.16
N ASP A 9 -6.98 20.89 4.59
CA ASP A 9 -8.34 21.08 4.08
C ASP A 9 -8.67 20.04 2.99
N GLU A 10 -9.96 19.67 2.88
CA GLU A 10 -10.46 18.73 1.87
C GLU A 10 -10.18 19.18 0.42
N GLY A 11 -9.98 20.48 0.21
CA GLY A 11 -9.65 21.08 -1.08
C GLY A 11 -8.15 21.27 -1.34
N ALA A 12 -7.27 20.77 -0.47
CA ALA A 12 -5.82 20.87 -0.71
C ALA A 12 -5.43 20.10 -1.99
N ALA A 13 -4.52 20.70 -2.77
CA ALA A 13 -4.17 20.18 -4.08
C ALA A 13 -3.42 18.83 -4.03
N GLN A 14 -2.71 18.57 -2.93
CA GLN A 14 -2.01 17.32 -2.67
C GLN A 14 -1.99 17.04 -1.18
N TRP A 15 -2.02 15.76 -0.82
CA TRP A 15 -1.77 15.27 0.52
C TRP A 15 -0.66 14.22 0.46
N SER A 16 -0.23 13.70 1.61
CA SER A 16 0.68 12.55 1.68
C SER A 16 -0.01 11.32 2.27
N CYS A 17 -1.04 11.54 3.09
CA CYS A 17 -1.86 10.49 3.66
C CYS A 17 -3.32 10.92 3.81
N VAL A 18 -4.22 9.95 3.84
CA VAL A 18 -5.66 10.11 4.10
C VAL A 18 -5.99 9.44 5.43
N LEU A 19 -6.68 10.18 6.32
CA LEU A 19 -7.27 9.59 7.51
C LEU A 19 -8.69 9.13 7.13
N ASP A 20 -8.93 7.83 7.24
CA ASP A 20 -10.27 7.27 7.19
C ASP A 20 -10.92 7.41 8.59
N ASN A 21 -12.02 8.16 8.65
CA ASN A 21 -12.72 8.43 9.91
C ASN A 21 -13.61 7.26 10.36
N ASP A 22 -13.95 6.32 9.47
CA ASP A 22 -14.80 5.18 9.79
C ASP A 22 -14.00 4.05 10.45
N SER A 23 -12.82 3.71 9.89
CA SER A 23 -11.91 2.74 10.52
C SER A 23 -10.93 3.36 11.52
N GLY A 24 -10.64 4.65 11.40
CA GLY A 24 -9.55 5.32 12.12
C GLY A 24 -8.16 5.09 11.51
N LEU A 25 -8.07 4.37 10.39
CA LEU A 25 -6.80 4.06 9.73
C LEU A 25 -6.28 5.23 8.92
N ILE A 26 -4.95 5.30 8.80
CA ILE A 26 -4.27 6.27 7.95
C ILE A 26 -3.65 5.54 6.77
N TRP A 27 -4.01 5.97 5.55
CA TRP A 27 -3.53 5.40 4.29
C TRP A 27 -2.48 6.29 3.64
N ALA A 28 -1.36 5.69 3.21
CA ALA A 28 -0.35 6.39 2.42
C ALA A 28 -0.84 6.54 0.98
N ILE A 29 -0.90 7.77 0.46
CA ILE A 29 -1.36 7.98 -0.92
C ILE A 29 -0.26 7.66 -1.92
N LYS A 30 -0.67 7.21 -3.11
CA LYS A 30 0.22 7.05 -4.26
C LYS A 30 0.43 8.39 -4.96
N LEU A 31 1.64 8.63 -5.45
CA LEU A 31 2.07 9.86 -6.13
C LEU A 31 2.49 9.58 -7.58
N ASP A 32 2.65 10.61 -8.39
CA ASP A 32 3.21 10.53 -9.76
C ASP A 32 4.46 11.43 -9.82
N ASP A 33 5.53 11.02 -9.13
CA ASP A 33 6.65 11.89 -8.76
C ASP A 33 8.04 11.21 -8.75
N SER A 34 8.12 9.96 -9.20
CA SER A 34 9.34 9.14 -9.18
C SER A 34 9.95 8.90 -7.78
N SER A 35 9.16 9.04 -6.72
CA SER A 35 9.55 8.68 -5.36
C SER A 35 9.33 7.18 -5.07
N ILE A 36 9.63 6.74 -3.84
CA ILE A 36 9.23 5.40 -3.37
C ILE A 36 7.70 5.22 -3.34
N HIS A 37 6.94 6.32 -3.27
CA HIS A 37 5.47 6.32 -3.27
C HIS A 37 4.87 6.44 -4.66
N ASP A 38 5.68 6.40 -5.72
CA ASP A 38 5.23 6.49 -7.09
C ASP A 38 4.21 5.38 -7.44
N LYS A 39 3.16 5.76 -8.18
CA LYS A 39 2.04 4.91 -8.58
C LYS A 39 2.45 3.79 -9.54
N ASP A 40 3.54 3.97 -10.29
CA ASP A 40 4.04 3.01 -11.26
C ASP A 40 5.03 2.01 -10.63
N ASN A 41 5.36 2.17 -9.34
CA ASN A 41 6.20 1.22 -8.61
C ASN A 41 5.45 -0.10 -8.38
N LEU A 42 6.09 -1.19 -8.82
CA LEU A 42 5.63 -2.56 -8.60
C LEU A 42 6.61 -3.34 -7.74
N TYR A 43 6.07 -4.20 -6.90
CA TYR A 43 6.79 -4.90 -5.84
C TYR A 43 6.52 -6.39 -5.90
N THR A 44 7.55 -7.17 -5.60
CA THR A 44 7.37 -8.54 -5.10
C THR A 44 6.91 -8.51 -3.64
N TRP A 45 6.24 -9.57 -3.19
CA TRP A 45 5.85 -9.71 -1.79
C TRP A 45 7.00 -10.36 -1.01
N PHE A 46 7.55 -9.63 -0.04
CA PHE A 46 8.66 -10.06 0.82
C PHE A 46 8.49 -9.56 2.26
N ASN A 47 8.81 -10.41 3.22
CA ASN A 47 8.95 -10.09 4.64
C ASN A 47 9.83 -11.12 5.38
N ASP A 48 11.07 -10.76 5.69
CA ASP A 48 12.02 -11.64 6.41
C ASP A 48 11.77 -11.75 7.94
N ASP A 49 10.85 -10.95 8.50
CA ASP A 49 10.53 -11.01 9.92
C ASP A 49 9.57 -12.18 10.20
N ALA A 50 10.12 -13.23 10.83
CA ALA A 50 9.40 -14.43 11.22
C ALA A 50 8.19 -14.18 12.14
N ASN A 51 8.11 -13.03 12.81
CA ASN A 51 6.97 -12.69 13.67
C ASN A 51 5.78 -12.15 12.88
N THR A 52 6.01 -11.57 11.70
CA THR A 52 4.99 -10.87 10.91
C THR A 52 4.76 -11.49 9.53
N ASN A 53 5.63 -12.39 9.09
CA ASN A 53 5.52 -13.06 7.80
C ASN A 53 4.60 -14.30 7.80
N GLN A 54 3.99 -14.64 8.94
CA GLN A 54 3.06 -15.78 9.06
C GLN A 54 3.64 -17.12 8.57
N GLY A 55 4.96 -17.30 8.71
CA GLY A 55 5.66 -18.52 8.30
C GLY A 55 6.05 -18.56 6.82
N MET A 56 5.89 -17.47 6.07
CA MET A 56 6.33 -17.35 4.68
C MET A 56 7.00 -16.01 4.43
N GLU A 57 8.30 -16.07 4.17
CA GLU A 57 9.13 -14.92 3.84
C GLU A 57 8.79 -14.28 2.49
N GLY A 58 8.38 -15.09 1.50
CA GLY A 58 8.07 -14.61 0.16
C GLY A 58 9.31 -14.51 -0.72
N SER A 59 9.27 -13.63 -1.72
CA SER A 59 10.34 -13.50 -2.73
C SER A 59 11.00 -12.13 -2.61
N PRO A 60 12.32 -12.05 -2.35
CA PRO A 60 13.02 -10.77 -2.31
C PRO A 60 12.99 -10.09 -3.68
N GLY A 61 13.11 -8.76 -3.67
CA GLY A 61 13.16 -7.95 -4.88
C GLY A 61 14.50 -8.03 -5.62
N GLY A 62 14.90 -6.91 -6.21
CA GLY A 62 16.09 -6.78 -7.05
C GLY A 62 15.77 -6.59 -8.54
N PHE A 63 14.49 -6.37 -8.86
CA PHE A 63 14.01 -6.06 -10.21
C PHE A 63 14.03 -4.56 -10.47
N ASN A 64 14.12 -4.14 -11.73
CA ASN A 64 14.00 -2.73 -12.12
C ASN A 64 12.52 -2.31 -12.27
N SER A 65 11.67 -2.71 -11.32
CA SER A 65 10.20 -2.55 -11.35
C SER A 65 9.67 -1.39 -10.50
N CYS A 66 10.57 -0.67 -9.82
CA CYS A 66 10.25 0.49 -9.02
C CYS A 66 11.42 1.50 -9.06
N VAL A 67 11.17 2.72 -8.58
CA VAL A 67 12.17 3.77 -8.39
C VAL A 67 12.32 4.13 -6.90
N GLY A 68 13.14 5.14 -6.59
CA GLY A 68 13.37 5.60 -5.22
C GLY A 68 14.51 4.88 -4.47
N GLY A 69 15.30 4.06 -5.17
CA GLY A 69 16.54 3.48 -4.64
C GLY A 69 16.35 2.33 -3.65
N ILE A 70 15.20 1.66 -3.69
CA ILE A 70 14.86 0.48 -2.89
C ILE A 70 14.95 -0.81 -3.71
N GLN A 71 14.77 -1.97 -3.07
CA GLN A 71 14.90 -3.27 -3.73
C GLN A 71 13.66 -3.67 -4.56
N CYS A 72 12.59 -2.88 -4.56
CA CYS A 72 11.34 -3.23 -5.25
C CYS A 72 10.68 -4.50 -4.72
N ASP A 73 10.72 -4.65 -3.40
CA ASP A 73 9.88 -5.57 -2.64
C ASP A 73 9.10 -4.82 -1.55
N THR A 74 8.05 -5.44 -1.02
CA THR A 74 7.18 -4.80 -0.02
C THR A 74 7.92 -4.44 1.27
N GLN A 75 8.92 -5.21 1.68
CA GLN A 75 9.67 -4.93 2.89
C GLN A 75 10.56 -3.68 2.75
N SER A 76 11.29 -3.54 1.64
CA SER A 76 12.13 -2.38 1.39
C SER A 76 11.30 -1.10 1.20
N TYR A 77 10.11 -1.20 0.58
CA TYR A 77 9.14 -0.10 0.51
C TYR A 77 8.67 0.32 1.91
N LEU A 78 8.31 -0.66 2.74
CA LEU A 78 7.89 -0.44 4.11
C LEU A 78 8.99 0.20 4.96
N GLN A 79 10.21 -0.34 4.92
CA GLN A 79 11.36 0.17 5.67
C GLN A 79 11.70 1.61 5.28
N ALA A 80 11.69 1.92 3.97
CA ALA A 80 11.95 3.27 3.49
C ALA A 80 10.87 4.27 3.94
N THR A 81 9.60 3.86 3.89
CA THR A 81 8.48 4.70 4.35
C THR A 81 8.56 4.99 5.86
N ASN A 82 8.86 3.97 6.66
CA ASN A 82 9.02 4.13 8.11
C ASN A 82 10.24 4.99 8.46
N ALA A 83 11.35 4.87 7.72
CA ALA A 83 12.52 5.72 7.90
C ALA A 83 12.26 7.18 7.53
N GLN A 84 11.38 7.43 6.55
CA GLN A 84 10.94 8.78 6.19
C GLN A 84 10.07 9.43 7.28
N GLY A 85 9.40 8.65 8.12
CA GLY A 85 8.44 9.18 9.08
C GLY A 85 7.21 9.77 8.39
N LEU A 86 6.75 9.15 7.29
CA LEU A 86 5.65 9.66 6.46
C LEU A 86 4.43 9.95 7.33
N CYS A 87 3.91 11.17 7.23
CA CYS A 87 2.78 11.67 8.01
C CYS A 87 2.98 11.56 9.53
N ALA A 88 4.24 11.78 9.97
CA ALA A 88 4.68 11.64 11.36
C ALA A 88 4.52 10.23 11.95
N ALA A 89 4.34 9.20 11.12
CA ALA A 89 4.20 7.81 11.51
C ALA A 89 5.44 6.97 11.12
N THR A 90 5.78 5.98 11.96
CA THR A 90 6.97 5.12 11.78
C THR A 90 6.67 3.63 11.92
N ASN A 91 5.39 3.28 12.01
CA ASN A 91 4.85 1.92 12.12
C ASN A 91 3.81 1.67 11.03
N TRP A 92 4.10 2.12 9.80
CA TRP A 92 3.40 1.69 8.61
C TRP A 92 3.47 0.18 8.48
N ARG A 93 2.52 -0.40 7.75
CA ARG A 93 2.46 -1.83 7.42
C ARG A 93 1.71 -2.03 6.10
N LEU A 94 1.82 -3.22 5.52
CA LEU A 94 0.86 -3.64 4.50
C LEU A 94 -0.53 -3.80 5.15
N PRO A 95 -1.61 -3.45 4.45
CA PRO A 95 -2.96 -3.70 4.91
C PRO A 95 -3.28 -5.20 4.85
N THR A 96 -4.24 -5.62 5.65
CA THR A 96 -4.90 -6.92 5.48
C THR A 96 -5.86 -6.88 4.28
N ALA A 97 -6.23 -8.04 3.75
CA ALA A 97 -7.23 -8.14 2.69
C ALA A 97 -8.57 -7.53 3.11
N ALA A 98 -8.96 -7.67 4.39
CA ALA A 98 -10.19 -7.10 4.93
C ALA A 98 -10.17 -5.57 4.96
N GLU A 99 -9.04 -4.96 5.35
CA GLU A 99 -8.87 -3.50 5.34
C GLU A 99 -8.91 -2.94 3.91
N LEU A 100 -8.31 -3.62 2.94
CA LEU A 100 -8.42 -3.23 1.53
C LEU A 100 -9.87 -3.31 1.04
N GLN A 101 -10.62 -4.35 1.44
CA GLN A 101 -12.03 -4.50 1.07
C GLN A 101 -12.88 -3.38 1.65
N GLN A 102 -12.67 -3.06 2.93
CA GLN A 102 -13.35 -1.93 3.58
C GLN A 102 -13.06 -0.61 2.86
N MET A 103 -11.78 -0.30 2.60
CA MET A 103 -11.39 0.90 1.83
C MET A 103 -12.07 0.92 0.46
N SER A 104 -12.17 -0.23 -0.22
CA SER A 104 -12.82 -0.30 -1.53
C SER A 104 -14.34 -0.09 -1.48
N GLU A 105 -14.99 -0.49 -0.38
CA GLU A 105 -16.43 -0.30 -0.18
C GLU A 105 -16.76 1.16 0.15
N GLU A 106 -15.94 1.79 0.99
CA GLU A 106 -16.04 3.21 1.34
C GLU A 106 -15.77 4.10 0.10
N GLU A 107 -14.80 3.71 -0.72
CA GLU A 107 -14.46 4.39 -1.98
C GLU A 107 -15.24 3.88 -3.19
N ALA A 108 -16.35 3.15 -3.00
CA ALA A 108 -17.21 2.69 -4.10
C ALA A 108 -17.87 3.85 -4.88
N ASN A 109 -17.76 5.08 -4.38
CA ASN A 109 -18.08 6.29 -5.12
C ASN A 109 -16.86 6.77 -5.92
N PRO A 110 -16.88 6.72 -7.27
CA PRO A 110 -15.74 7.11 -8.10
C PRO A 110 -15.26 8.55 -7.88
N VAL A 111 -16.14 9.45 -7.43
CA VAL A 111 -15.80 10.85 -7.16
C VAL A 111 -14.97 10.98 -5.88
N THR A 112 -15.33 10.28 -4.80
CA THR A 112 -14.55 10.32 -3.55
C THR A 112 -13.23 9.57 -3.72
N GLN A 113 -13.27 8.45 -4.44
CA GLN A 113 -12.10 7.64 -4.74
C GLN A 113 -11.02 8.45 -5.47
N THR A 114 -11.43 9.19 -6.50
CA THR A 114 -10.49 10.04 -7.26
C THR A 114 -10.11 11.33 -6.55
N GLN A 115 -10.93 11.79 -5.61
CA GLN A 115 -10.56 12.91 -4.73
C GLN A 115 -9.45 12.46 -3.79
N PHE A 116 -9.69 11.49 -2.91
CA PHE A 116 -8.77 11.09 -1.83
C PHE A 116 -7.61 10.19 -2.31
N PHE A 117 -7.83 9.38 -3.33
CA PHE A 117 -6.86 8.48 -3.93
C PHE A 117 -6.73 8.71 -5.45
N PRO A 118 -6.21 9.88 -5.88
CA PRO A 118 -6.16 10.27 -7.30
C PRO A 118 -5.34 9.33 -8.19
N HIS A 119 -4.46 8.51 -7.58
CA HIS A 119 -3.59 7.56 -8.25
C HIS A 119 -3.82 6.12 -7.76
N ILE A 120 -5.05 5.80 -7.33
CA ILE A 120 -5.39 4.43 -7.00
C ILE A 120 -5.24 3.52 -8.23
N ASN A 121 -4.65 2.35 -8.03
CA ASN A 121 -4.49 1.34 -9.06
C ASN A 121 -5.68 0.38 -8.97
N LEU A 122 -6.48 0.34 -10.05
CA LEU A 122 -7.70 -0.47 -10.09
C LEU A 122 -7.44 -1.97 -10.27
N ASP A 123 -6.26 -2.35 -10.76
CA ASP A 123 -5.88 -3.75 -10.96
C ASP A 123 -5.67 -4.43 -9.61
N GLY A 124 -5.10 -3.70 -8.63
CA GLY A 124 -5.12 -4.08 -7.23
C GLY A 124 -3.83 -3.80 -6.46
N TYR A 125 -3.86 -4.10 -5.17
CA TYR A 125 -2.72 -3.92 -4.26
C TYR A 125 -2.44 -5.18 -3.44
N TRP A 126 -1.17 -5.42 -3.15
CA TRP A 126 -0.73 -6.41 -2.17
C TRP A 126 -1.37 -6.22 -0.79
N SER A 127 -1.74 -7.33 -0.16
CA SER A 127 -2.08 -7.39 1.26
C SER A 127 -1.08 -8.24 2.05
N ALA A 128 -1.08 -8.09 3.37
CA ALA A 128 -0.36 -8.97 4.30
C ALA A 128 -1.05 -10.33 4.48
N THR A 129 -2.26 -10.54 3.94
CA THR A 129 -3.05 -11.75 4.19
C THR A 129 -2.47 -12.94 3.43
N LEU A 130 -2.19 -14.01 4.18
CA LEU A 130 -1.81 -15.31 3.64
C LEU A 130 -3.03 -15.99 3.00
N ASP A 131 -2.92 -16.45 1.76
CA ASP A 131 -3.91 -17.35 1.18
C ASP A 131 -3.55 -18.82 1.47
N ASN A 132 -2.36 -19.24 1.06
CA ASN A 132 -1.86 -20.59 1.24
C ASN A 132 -0.32 -20.65 1.20
N VAL A 133 0.25 -21.85 1.27
CA VAL A 133 1.70 -22.05 1.16
C VAL A 133 2.16 -21.67 -0.25
N MET A 134 2.74 -20.48 -0.36
CA MET A 134 3.36 -19.76 -1.50
C MET A 134 2.55 -18.56 -2.04
N GLN A 135 1.33 -18.30 -1.56
CA GLN A 135 0.48 -17.24 -2.11
C GLN A 135 0.03 -16.19 -1.08
N ARG A 136 -0.05 -14.94 -1.57
CA ARG A 136 -0.59 -13.79 -0.87
C ARG A 136 -1.77 -13.23 -1.66
N LEU A 137 -2.64 -12.49 -0.98
CA LEU A 137 -3.80 -11.90 -1.63
C LEU A 137 -3.51 -10.48 -2.11
N THR A 138 -3.91 -10.18 -3.33
CA THR A 138 -4.21 -8.81 -3.76
C THR A 138 -5.71 -8.57 -3.75
N LEU A 139 -6.15 -7.33 -3.61
CA LEU A 139 -7.54 -6.94 -3.88
C LEU A 139 -7.58 -6.10 -5.16
N SER A 140 -8.35 -6.55 -6.16
CA SER A 140 -8.65 -5.74 -7.34
C SER A 140 -9.80 -4.78 -7.07
N PHE A 141 -9.57 -3.48 -7.26
CA PHE A 141 -10.59 -2.44 -7.07
C PHE A 141 -11.56 -2.36 -8.27
N SER A 142 -11.19 -2.96 -9.42
CA SER A 142 -12.07 -3.05 -10.58
C SER A 142 -13.14 -4.15 -10.45
N THR A 143 -12.77 -5.30 -9.85
CA THR A 143 -13.67 -6.46 -9.73
C THR A 143 -14.14 -6.73 -8.30
N LEU A 144 -13.52 -6.08 -7.30
CA LEU A 144 -13.73 -6.31 -5.88
C LEU A 144 -13.41 -7.74 -5.44
N GLN A 145 -12.52 -8.42 -6.18
CA GLN A 145 -12.14 -9.80 -5.91
C GLN A 145 -10.75 -9.87 -5.27
N LEU A 146 -10.62 -10.78 -4.31
CA LEU A 146 -9.34 -11.22 -3.80
C LEU A 146 -8.71 -12.19 -4.78
N ILE A 147 -7.46 -11.92 -5.17
CA ILE A 147 -6.73 -12.71 -6.15
C ILE A 147 -5.50 -13.30 -5.45
N PRO A 148 -5.39 -14.64 -5.37
CA PRO A 148 -4.17 -15.30 -4.92
C PRO A 148 -3.06 -15.11 -5.94
N GLU A 149 -1.94 -14.56 -5.48
CA GLU A 149 -0.78 -14.23 -6.29
C GLU A 149 0.45 -14.93 -5.72
N ASP A 150 1.34 -15.39 -6.61
CA ASP A 150 2.66 -15.86 -6.21
C ASP A 150 3.48 -14.68 -5.67
N SER A 151 4.22 -14.88 -4.57
CA SER A 151 5.03 -13.82 -3.95
C SER A 151 6.05 -13.17 -4.91
N SER A 152 6.44 -13.85 -5.99
CA SER A 152 7.34 -13.33 -7.02
C SER A 152 6.66 -12.47 -8.09
N ASN A 153 5.33 -12.41 -8.12
CA ASN A 153 4.59 -11.54 -9.03
C ASN A 153 4.80 -10.07 -8.66
N LEU A 154 4.76 -9.20 -9.67
CA LEU A 154 4.92 -7.77 -9.50
C LEU A 154 3.53 -7.13 -9.40
N ASN A 155 3.17 -6.68 -8.20
CA ASN A 155 1.93 -5.94 -7.97
C ASN A 155 2.21 -4.60 -7.26
N PRO A 156 1.31 -3.61 -7.41
CA PRO A 156 1.35 -2.40 -6.60
C PRO A 156 1.25 -2.71 -5.10
N ALA A 157 1.77 -1.80 -4.28
CA ALA A 157 1.61 -1.85 -2.82
C ALA A 157 1.15 -0.48 -2.28
N ILE A 158 0.24 -0.52 -1.30
CA ILE A 158 -0.20 0.61 -0.49
C ILE A 158 0.06 0.28 0.97
N LEU A 159 0.30 1.30 1.79
CA LEU A 159 0.60 1.14 3.22
C LEU A 159 -0.50 1.77 4.06
N VAL A 160 -0.70 1.19 5.23
CA VAL A 160 -1.63 1.64 6.25
C VAL A 160 -0.94 1.75 7.61
N HIS A 161 -1.46 2.59 8.48
CA HIS A 161 -1.01 2.81 9.85
C HIS A 161 -2.22 3.10 10.76
N ASP A 162 -2.10 2.75 12.04
CA ASP A 162 -3.15 2.88 13.08
C ASP A 162 -3.00 4.17 13.90
#